data_AF-A0A151QGM1-F1
#
_entry.id   AF-A0A151QGM1-F1
#
_cell.length_a   1.000
_cell.length_b   1.000
_cell.length_c   1.000
_cell.angle_alpha   90.00
_cell.angle_beta   90.00
_cell.angle_gamma   90.00
#
_symmetry.space_group_name_H-M   'P 1'
#
loop_
_entity.id
_entity.type
_entity.pdbx_description
1 polymer ?
#
loop_
_entity_poly.entity_id
_entity_poly.type
_entity_poly.pdbx_seq_one_letter_code
_entity_poly.pdbx_strand_id
1 'polypeptide(L)'
;MTYLLDTNILIYLIKNQPPTIAQKVHSLPTDAKLAMSFITWAEQFMQLKDAGTPIGANDLWIACHALGENATLVTHNTKEFLRVKGLAVEDWVAE
;
A
#
# COMPACT_ATOMS: atom_id res chain seq x y z
N MET A 1 9.06 -11.78 6.62
CA MET A 1 9.26 -10.49 5.88
C MET A 1 8.12 -9.52 6.21
N THR A 2 8.30 -8.19 6.27
CA THR A 2 7.20 -7.23 6.50
C THR A 2 6.90 -6.41 5.23
N TYR A 3 5.64 -6.35 4.83
CA TYR A 3 5.15 -5.55 3.71
C TYR A 3 4.18 -4.48 4.22
N LEU A 4 4.40 -3.22 3.86
CA LEU A 4 3.42 -2.15 4.10
C LEU A 4 2.57 -1.99 2.85
N LEU A 5 1.25 -2.21 2.99
CA LEU A 5 0.31 -2.05 1.90
C LEU A 5 -0.21 -0.61 1.86
N ASP A 6 -0.15 0.02 0.68
CA ASP A 6 -0.85 1.29 0.44
C ASP A 6 -2.38 1.07 0.33
N THR A 7 -3.13 2.16 0.36
CA THR A 7 -4.60 2.10 0.28
C THR A 7 -5.15 1.64 -1.07
N ASN A 8 -4.43 1.81 -2.17
CA ASN A 8 -4.88 1.36 -3.48
C ASN A 8 -4.82 -0.17 -3.56
N ILE A 9 -3.71 -0.77 -3.10
CA ILE A 9 -3.53 -2.23 -3.01
C ILE A 9 -4.56 -2.85 -2.06
N LEU A 10 -4.88 -2.18 -0.95
CA LEU A 10 -5.92 -2.62 -0.02
C LEU A 10 -7.33 -2.54 -0.62
N ILE A 11 -7.64 -1.47 -1.36
CA ILE A 11 -8.91 -1.36 -2.10
C ILE A 11 -9.01 -2.47 -3.16
N TYR A 12 -7.92 -2.79 -3.86
CA TYR A 12 -7.88 -3.89 -4.84
C TYR A 12 -8.06 -5.26 -4.18
N LEU A 13 -7.44 -5.49 -3.02
CA LEU A 13 -7.63 -6.73 -2.25
C LEU A 13 -9.07 -6.90 -1.77
N ILE A 14 -9.68 -5.84 -1.22
CA ILE A 14 -11.07 -5.84 -0.74
C ILE A 14 -12.07 -6.05 -1.90
N LYS A 15 -11.82 -5.43 -3.07
CA LYS A 15 -12.63 -5.61 -4.27
C LYS A 15 -12.31 -6.89 -5.06
N ASN A 16 -11.25 -7.61 -4.68
CA ASN A 16 -10.66 -8.71 -5.44
C ASN A 16 -10.40 -8.35 -6.93
N GLN A 17 -9.98 -7.11 -7.18
CA GLN A 17 -9.81 -6.57 -8.53
C GLN A 17 -8.59 -5.62 -8.60
N PRO A 18 -7.52 -5.97 -9.33
CA PRO A 18 -7.32 -7.24 -10.04
C PRO A 18 -7.12 -8.43 -9.08
N PRO A 19 -7.57 -9.66 -9.46
CA PRO A 19 -7.47 -10.84 -8.59
C PRO A 19 -6.03 -11.30 -8.34
N THR A 20 -5.07 -10.82 -9.14
CA THR A 20 -3.63 -11.04 -8.98
C THR A 20 -3.13 -10.57 -7.61
N ILE A 21 -3.70 -9.51 -7.03
CA ILE A 21 -3.34 -9.02 -5.69
C ILE A 21 -3.72 -10.05 -4.61
N ALA A 22 -4.92 -10.62 -4.68
CA ALA A 22 -5.33 -11.66 -3.76
C ALA A 22 -4.48 -12.92 -3.93
N GLN A 23 -4.17 -13.34 -5.17
CA GLN A 23 -3.27 -14.46 -5.44
C GLN A 23 -1.87 -14.22 -4.87
N LYS A 24 -1.31 -13.02 -5.04
CA LYS A 24 0.00 -12.66 -4.48
C LYS A 24 0.00 -12.76 -2.95
N VAL A 25 -1.03 -12.23 -2.28
CA VAL A 25 -1.19 -12.36 -0.81
C VAL A 25 -1.26 -13.83 -0.37
N HIS A 26 -1.97 -14.69 -1.10
CA HIS A 26 -2.02 -16.14 -0.81
C HIS A 26 -0.68 -16.86 -1.09
N SER A 27 0.18 -16.30 -1.94
CA SER A 27 1.52 -16.84 -2.24
C SER A 27 2.60 -16.42 -1.24
N LEU A 28 2.29 -15.54 -0.27
CA LEU A 28 3.26 -15.07 0.70
C LEU A 28 3.67 -16.18 1.69
N PRO A 29 4.94 -16.19 2.14
CA PRO A 29 5.39 -17.06 3.23
C PRO A 29 4.54 -16.93 4.50
N THR A 30 4.41 -18.00 5.29
CA THR A 30 3.63 -17.99 6.53
C THR A 30 4.23 -17.15 7.66
N ASP A 31 5.48 -16.69 7.54
CA ASP A 31 6.11 -15.69 8.42
C ASP A 31 5.93 -14.24 7.92
N ALA A 32 5.29 -14.04 6.75
CA ALA A 32 5.07 -12.72 6.20
C ALA A 32 4.07 -11.93 7.05
N LYS A 33 4.42 -10.67 7.34
CA LYS A 33 3.57 -9.73 8.06
C LYS A 33 3.06 -8.67 7.08
N LEU A 34 1.75 -8.55 6.98
CA LEU A 34 1.10 -7.44 6.29
C LEU A 34 0.79 -6.33 7.29
N ALA A 35 1.25 -5.13 6.99
CA ALA A 35 0.97 -3.92 7.77
C ALA A 35 0.19 -2.91 6.91
N MET A 36 -0.55 -2.04 7.59
CA MET A 36 -1.27 -0.91 7.01
C MET A 36 -1.04 0.31 7.90
N SER A 37 -0.73 1.46 7.29
CA SER A 37 -0.65 2.72 8.03
C SER A 37 -2.04 3.11 8.54
N PHE A 38 -2.17 3.23 9.87
CA PHE A 38 -3.44 3.62 10.51
C PHE A 38 -3.88 5.04 10.12
N ILE A 39 -2.93 5.96 9.94
CA ILE A 39 -3.18 7.31 9.44
C ILE A 39 -3.79 7.22 8.03
N THR A 40 -3.18 6.43 7.16
CA THR A 40 -3.60 6.24 5.77
C THR A 40 -4.98 5.57 5.67
N TRP A 41 -5.33 4.66 6.59
CA TRP A 41 -6.69 4.12 6.74
C TRP A 41 -7.69 5.19 7.21
N ALA A 42 -7.35 5.94 8.26
CA ALA A 42 -8.22 6.95 8.84
C ALA A 42 -8.50 8.11 7.88
N GLU A 43 -7.49 8.56 7.15
CA GLU A 43 -7.60 9.56 6.08
C GLU A 43 -8.50 9.06 4.95
N GLN A 44 -8.32 7.81 4.47
CA GLN A 44 -9.22 7.26 3.46
C GLN A 44 -10.65 7.12 3.96
N PHE A 45 -10.86 6.64 5.18
CA PHE A 45 -12.19 6.52 5.76
C PHE A 45 -12.89 7.89 5.90
N MET A 46 -12.18 8.89 6.42
CA MET A 46 -12.69 10.25 6.55
C MET A 46 -12.96 10.90 5.21
N GLN A 47 -12.04 10.80 4.26
CA GLN A 47 -12.26 11.36 2.93
C GLN A 47 -13.41 10.64 2.20
N LEU A 48 -13.51 9.29 2.25
CA LEU A 48 -14.58 8.49 1.61
C LEU A 48 -15.96 8.91 2.11
N LYS A 49 -16.03 9.25 3.39
CA LYS A 49 -17.21 9.76 4.05
C LYS A 49 -17.53 11.22 3.68
N ASP A 50 -16.53 12.10 3.60
CA ASP A 50 -16.73 13.53 3.40
C ASP A 50 -16.91 13.93 1.92
N ALA A 51 -16.23 13.26 0.99
CA ALA A 51 -16.30 13.55 -0.44
C ALA A 51 -17.34 12.68 -1.20
N GLY A 52 -17.86 11.63 -0.56
CA GLY A 52 -18.55 10.52 -1.23
C GLY A 52 -17.62 9.63 -2.09
N THR A 53 -16.54 10.19 -2.63
CA THR A 53 -15.46 9.55 -3.42
C THR A 53 -14.17 10.41 -3.37
N PRO A 54 -13.00 9.92 -2.91
CA PRO A 54 -11.82 10.81 -2.70
C PRO A 54 -10.45 10.25 -3.09
N ILE A 55 -9.43 11.12 -3.08
CA ILE A 55 -8.07 10.84 -2.56
C ILE A 55 -7.18 12.11 -2.55
N GLY A 56 -6.25 12.17 -1.58
CA GLY A 56 -5.07 13.06 -1.57
C GLY A 56 -4.57 13.33 -0.14
N ALA A 57 -3.27 13.35 0.18
CA ALA A 57 -2.06 13.18 -0.63
C ALA A 57 -0.98 12.45 0.21
N ASN A 58 -1.21 11.17 0.45
CA ASN A 58 -0.69 10.41 1.60
C ASN A 58 0.73 9.84 1.41
N ASP A 59 1.28 9.97 0.21
CA ASP A 59 2.44 9.19 -0.26
C ASP A 59 3.71 9.40 0.57
N LEU A 60 4.02 10.64 0.99
CA LEU A 60 5.21 10.90 1.80
C LEU A 60 5.14 10.23 3.19
N TRP A 61 3.94 10.16 3.79
CA TRP A 61 3.75 9.51 5.10
C TRP A 61 3.86 7.98 5.00
N ILE A 62 3.30 7.41 3.93
CA ILE A 62 3.42 5.97 3.61
C ILE A 62 4.89 5.60 3.41
N ALA A 63 5.65 6.40 2.65
CA ALA A 63 7.08 6.21 2.44
C ALA A 63 7.89 6.27 3.74
N CYS A 64 7.64 7.28 4.58
CA CYS A 64 8.31 7.43 5.87
C CYS A 64 7.99 6.28 6.85
N HIS A 65 6.76 5.77 6.86
CA HIS A 65 6.40 4.63 7.71
C HIS A 65 7.01 3.31 7.21
N ALA A 66 7.01 3.06 5.89
CA ALA A 66 7.68 1.90 5.31
C ALA A 66 9.19 1.89 5.60
N LEU A 67 9.85 3.04 5.51
CA LEU A 67 11.25 3.21 5.93
C LEU A 67 11.45 2.92 7.42
N GLY A 68 10.59 3.44 8.29
CA GLY A 68 10.68 3.25 9.74
C GLY A 68 10.53 1.79 10.18
N GLU A 69 9.67 1.02 9.50
CA GLU A 69 9.45 -0.40 9.75
C GLU A 69 10.42 -1.32 8.97
N ASN A 70 11.35 -0.75 8.19
CA ASN A 70 12.22 -1.47 7.24
C ASN A 70 11.42 -2.44 6.33
N ALA A 71 10.26 -1.98 5.87
CA ALA A 71 9.29 -2.74 5.10
C ALA A 71 9.39 -2.44 3.60
N THR A 72 9.07 -3.42 2.77
CA THR A 72 8.88 -3.18 1.33
C THR A 72 7.50 -2.57 1.10
N LEU A 73 7.46 -1.43 0.44
CA LEU A 73 6.22 -0.77 0.03
C LEU A 73 5.70 -1.40 -1.27
N VAL A 74 4.47 -1.90 -1.25
CA VAL A 74 3.79 -2.34 -2.47
C VAL A 74 2.90 -1.21 -2.97
N THR A 75 3.14 -0.74 -4.19
CA THR A 75 2.36 0.33 -4.82
C THR A 75 2.45 0.29 -6.35
N HIS A 76 1.38 0.70 -7.03
CA HIS A 76 1.40 0.90 -8.48
C HIS A 76 1.93 2.30 -8.87
N ASN A 77 2.00 3.27 -7.95
CA ASN A 77 2.53 4.61 -8.22
C ASN A 77 4.06 4.69 -8.07
N THR A 78 4.78 3.67 -8.53
CA THR A 78 6.21 3.46 -8.25
C THR A 78 7.10 4.66 -8.57
N LYS A 79 6.77 5.44 -9.61
CA LYS A 79 7.53 6.63 -10.03
C LYS A 79 7.65 7.71 -8.97
N GLU A 80 6.63 7.91 -8.14
CA GLU A 80 6.70 8.89 -7.05
C GLU A 80 7.52 8.36 -5.87
N PHE A 81 7.35 7.09 -5.52
CA PHE A 81 8.03 6.48 -4.38
C PHE A 81 9.51 6.18 -4.61
N LEU A 82 9.93 5.89 -5.84
CA LEU A 82 11.36 5.72 -6.21
C LEU A 82 12.21 6.99 -5.99
N ARG A 83 11.58 8.15 -5.75
CA ARG A 83 12.25 9.41 -5.39
C ARG A 83 12.77 9.38 -3.94
N VAL A 84 12.26 8.48 -3.11
CA VAL A 84 12.62 8.33 -1.69
C VAL A 84 13.81 7.37 -1.56
N LYS A 85 14.97 7.91 -1.16
CA LYS A 85 16.20 7.11 -1.00
C LYS A 85 16.05 6.06 0.10
N GLY A 86 16.42 4.82 -0.21
CA GLY A 86 16.42 3.70 0.74
C GLY A 86 15.07 2.98 0.88
N LEU A 87 14.01 3.45 0.23
CA LEU A 87 12.71 2.80 0.23
C LEU A 87 12.71 1.62 -0.76
N ALA A 88 12.46 0.40 -0.26
CA ALA A 88 12.21 -0.74 -1.11
C ALA A 88 10.77 -0.66 -1.66
N VAL A 89 10.61 -0.75 -2.98
CA VAL A 89 9.32 -0.61 -3.67
C VAL A 89 9.10 -1.79 -4.63
N GLU A 90 7.91 -2.38 -4.59
CA GLU A 90 7.45 -3.38 -5.56
C GLU A 90 6.13 -2.95 -6.22
N ASP A 91 6.02 -3.17 -7.53
CA ASP A 91 4.74 -3.11 -8.27
C ASP A 91 4.21 -4.54 -8.44
N TRP A 92 2.95 -4.77 -8.08
CA TRP A 92 2.26 -6.06 -8.25
C TRP A 92 1.12 -6.00 -9.27
N VAL A 93 0.93 -4.85 -9.92
CA VAL A 93 -0.08 -4.59 -10.96
C VAL A 93 0.56 -4.48 -12.35
N ALA A 94 1.86 -4.19 -12.43
CA ALA A 94 2.64 -4.31 -13.66
C ALA A 94 2.91 -5.79 -14.02
N GLU A 95 2.20 -6.29 -15.03
CA GLU A 95 2.62 -7.42 -15.89
C GLU A 95 3.44 -6.91 -17.08
#